data_AF-A0A9N7TR04-F1
#
_entry.id   AF-A0A9N7TR04-F1
#
_cell.length_a   1.000
_cell.length_b   1.000
_cell.length_c   1.000
_cell.angle_alpha   90.00
_cell.angle_beta   90.00
_cell.angle_gamma   90.00
#
_symmetry.space_group_name_H-M   'P 1'
#
loop_
_entity.id
_entity.type
_entity.pdbx_description
1 polymer ?
#
loop_
_entity_poly.entity_id
_entity_poly.type
_entity_poly.pdbx_seq_one_letter_code
_entity_poly.pdbx_strand_id
1 'polypeptide(L)'
;MVTLANISGQLDLSTFSDTICLPILDGLLHWMVCPSAEAQDPFPSAAPHSLLTPQRLVLECLCKLSIQDGNVDLLLATPPFSRQEKLFTVLLRFVGQRKAQVYREMAVAVLSHLAQGDPTAARAIAVQKGSVGNLVGFLEDGVSMAQYQQNPHSLLHMGHPPLDPPSINMMCRAAKGLLAMAKVEENKTEFALYESRLLDISISSVLSAGMEQLGDNTPTRRPPSPRGTSAPGFIQLWRF
;
A
#
# COMPACT_ATOMS: atom_id res chain seq x y z
N MET A 1 -11.36 19.08 -4.33
CA MET A 1 -10.95 17.79 -3.75
C MET A 1 -11.92 16.67 -4.06
N VAL A 2 -13.21 16.76 -3.68
CA VAL A 2 -14.21 15.71 -3.97
C VAL A 2 -14.27 15.36 -5.46
N THR A 3 -14.31 16.37 -6.35
CA THR A 3 -14.28 16.15 -7.80
C THR A 3 -13.07 15.35 -8.24
N LEU A 4 -11.88 15.73 -7.76
CA LEU A 4 -10.62 15.08 -8.13
C LEU A 4 -10.56 13.63 -7.63
N ALA A 5 -11.00 13.38 -6.38
CA ALA A 5 -11.10 12.03 -5.83
C ALA A 5 -12.02 11.12 -6.67
N ASN A 6 -13.11 11.67 -7.23
CA ASN A 6 -14.02 10.91 -8.09
C ASN A 6 -13.45 10.63 -9.49
N ILE A 7 -12.78 11.59 -10.12
CA ILE A 7 -12.24 11.42 -11.49
C ILE A 7 -10.87 10.71 -11.53
N SER A 8 -10.13 10.72 -10.41
CA SER A 8 -8.74 10.21 -10.34
C SER A 8 -8.56 8.76 -10.77
N GLY A 9 -9.60 7.92 -10.69
CA GLY A 9 -9.53 6.52 -11.13
C GLY A 9 -9.37 6.35 -12.64
N GLN A 10 -9.66 7.39 -13.43
CA GLN A 10 -9.53 7.41 -14.89
C GLN A 10 -8.55 8.48 -15.37
N LEU A 11 -7.89 9.18 -14.44
CA LEU A 11 -7.03 10.32 -14.76
C LEU A 11 -5.61 9.84 -15.03
N ASP A 12 -5.20 9.88 -16.29
CA ASP A 12 -3.80 9.70 -16.71
C ASP A 12 -3.14 11.08 -16.87
N LEU A 13 -2.37 11.51 -15.86
CA LEU A 13 -1.71 12.81 -15.85
C LEU A 13 -0.54 12.88 -16.85
N SER A 14 -0.02 11.74 -17.31
CA SER A 14 1.09 11.70 -18.28
C SER A 14 0.70 12.23 -19.67
N THR A 15 -0.61 12.28 -19.94
CA THR A 15 -1.17 12.82 -21.19
C THR A 15 -1.29 14.34 -21.21
N PHE A 16 -1.08 15.01 -20.07
CA PHE A 16 -1.20 16.46 -19.95
C PHE A 16 0.16 17.13 -19.80
N SER A 17 0.24 18.42 -20.16
CA SER A 17 1.45 19.22 -19.96
C SER A 17 1.72 19.53 -18.48
N ASP A 18 2.98 19.86 -18.18
CA ASP A 18 3.45 20.26 -16.85
C ASP A 18 2.64 21.38 -16.20
N THR A 19 2.12 22.30 -17.01
CA THR A 19 1.25 23.41 -16.56
C THR A 19 -0.08 22.93 -15.96
N ILE A 20 -0.50 21.71 -16.25
CA ILE A 20 -1.71 21.08 -15.71
C ILE A 20 -1.36 20.04 -14.64
N CYS A 21 -0.40 19.15 -14.92
CA CYS A 21 -0.12 18.04 -14.01
C CYS A 21 0.57 18.51 -12.72
N LEU A 22 1.55 19.45 -12.80
CA LEU A 22 2.31 19.87 -11.63
C LEU A 22 1.45 20.56 -10.56
N PRO A 23 0.53 21.50 -10.87
CA PRO A 23 -0.35 22.07 -9.85
C PRO A 23 -1.24 21.03 -9.15
N ILE A 24 -1.70 20.01 -9.89
CA ILE A 24 -2.51 18.93 -9.32
C ILE A 24 -1.66 18.10 -8.36
N LEU A 25 -0.48 17.65 -8.79
CA LEU A 25 0.42 16.81 -8.01
C LEU A 25 0.97 17.57 -6.79
N ASP A 26 1.44 18.80 -6.97
CA ASP A 26 1.94 19.65 -5.88
C ASP A 26 0.85 19.89 -4.84
N GLY A 27 -0.38 20.20 -5.27
CA GLY A 27 -1.53 20.36 -4.39
C GLY A 27 -1.88 19.09 -3.62
N LEU A 28 -1.94 17.94 -4.27
CA LEU A 28 -2.18 16.65 -3.61
C LEU A 28 -1.10 16.33 -2.59
N LEU A 29 0.18 16.45 -2.97
CA LEU A 29 1.29 16.20 -2.06
C LEU A 29 1.28 17.16 -0.87
N HIS A 30 1.01 18.45 -1.11
CA HIS A 30 0.89 19.47 -0.07
C HIS A 30 -0.18 19.09 0.94
N TRP A 31 -1.41 18.84 0.49
CA TRP A 31 -2.53 18.53 1.37
C TRP A 31 -2.36 17.18 2.09
N MET A 32 -1.65 16.23 1.48
CA MET A 32 -1.35 14.95 2.14
C MET A 32 -0.43 15.11 3.35
N VAL A 33 0.57 16.01 3.28
CA VAL A 33 1.55 16.24 4.37
C VAL A 33 1.29 17.50 5.19
N CYS A 34 0.19 18.21 4.93
CA CYS A 34 -0.10 19.49 5.54
C CYS A 34 -0.33 19.34 7.06
N PRO A 35 0.41 20.08 7.91
CA PRO A 35 0.23 20.01 9.36
C PRO A 35 -0.98 20.83 9.85
N SER A 36 -1.61 21.62 8.99
CA SER A 36 -2.75 22.47 9.35
C SER A 36 -3.93 21.64 9.87
N ALA A 37 -4.64 22.19 10.85
CA ALA A 37 -5.92 21.66 11.32
C ALA A 37 -6.91 21.52 10.16
N GLU A 38 -6.94 22.49 9.23
CA GLU A 38 -7.79 22.45 8.03
C GLU A 38 -7.60 21.19 7.19
N ALA A 39 -6.40 20.58 7.17
CA ALA A 39 -6.15 19.36 6.41
C ALA A 39 -6.62 18.08 7.14
N GLN A 40 -6.65 18.14 8.47
CA GLN A 40 -6.85 16.98 9.35
C GLN A 40 -8.25 16.93 9.93
N ASP A 41 -8.93 18.06 10.04
CA ASP A 41 -10.28 18.17 10.55
C ASP A 41 -11.31 17.92 9.45
N PRO A 42 -12.52 17.43 9.81
CA PRO A 42 -13.60 17.29 8.86
C PRO A 42 -14.00 18.64 8.24
N PHE A 43 -14.52 18.61 7.01
CA PHE A 43 -15.02 19.83 6.38
C PHE A 43 -16.11 20.51 7.24
N PRO A 44 -16.07 21.83 7.45
CA PRO A 44 -17.10 22.55 8.20
C PRO A 44 -18.51 22.40 7.61
N SER A 45 -18.61 22.17 6.29
CA SER A 45 -19.86 21.96 5.57
C SER A 45 -20.35 20.50 5.59
N ALA A 46 -19.58 19.58 6.18
CA ALA A 46 -19.98 18.17 6.24
C ALA A 46 -20.99 17.92 7.37
N ALA A 47 -21.77 16.85 7.24
CA ALA A 47 -22.71 16.44 8.29
C ALA A 47 -21.96 16.18 9.63
N PRO A 48 -22.60 16.36 10.80
CA PRO A 48 -21.95 16.26 12.12
C PRO A 48 -21.20 14.95 12.42
N HIS A 49 -21.51 13.87 11.70
CA HIS A 49 -20.86 12.56 11.84
C HIS A 49 -19.89 12.21 10.72
N SER A 50 -19.72 13.12 9.75
CA SER A 50 -18.76 12.92 8.66
C SER A 50 -17.35 13.05 9.19
N LEU A 51 -16.54 12.02 8.97
CA LEU A 51 -15.12 12.04 9.27
C LEU A 51 -14.29 12.33 8.00
N LEU A 52 -14.90 12.94 6.98
CA LEU A 52 -14.25 13.23 5.71
C LEU A 52 -13.39 14.49 5.84
N THR A 53 -12.08 14.31 5.73
CA THR A 53 -11.07 15.37 5.83
C THR A 53 -10.41 15.59 4.47
N PRO A 54 -9.80 16.77 4.22
CA PRO A 54 -8.98 16.98 3.03
C PRO A 54 -7.90 15.91 2.85
N GLN A 55 -7.17 15.55 3.91
CA GLN A 55 -6.13 14.52 3.84
C GLN A 55 -6.69 13.15 3.42
N ARG A 56 -7.89 12.79 3.85
CA ARG A 56 -8.54 11.51 3.48
C ARG A 56 -9.00 11.49 2.01
N LEU A 57 -9.54 12.61 1.50
CA LEU A 57 -9.87 12.73 0.07
C LEU A 57 -8.63 12.68 -0.82
N VAL A 58 -7.53 13.30 -0.35
CA VAL A 58 -6.25 13.27 -1.06
C VAL A 58 -5.64 11.88 -1.04
N LEU A 59 -5.71 11.15 0.08
CA LEU A 59 -5.28 9.76 0.14
C LEU A 59 -6.06 8.88 -0.84
N GLU A 60 -7.38 9.05 -0.94
CA GLU A 60 -8.20 8.36 -1.95
C GLU A 60 -7.76 8.69 -3.38
N CYS A 61 -7.53 9.98 -3.65
CA CYS A 61 -7.05 10.42 -4.96
C CYS A 61 -5.68 9.82 -5.31
N LEU A 62 -4.71 9.86 -4.39
CA LEU A 62 -3.39 9.27 -4.58
C LEU A 62 -3.48 7.76 -4.76
N CYS A 63 -4.35 7.08 -4.00
CA CYS A 63 -4.59 5.65 -4.16
C CYS A 63 -5.05 5.31 -5.57
N LYS A 64 -5.97 6.08 -6.14
CA LYS A 64 -6.47 5.87 -7.50
C LYS A 64 -5.46 6.25 -8.58
N LEU A 65 -4.79 7.40 -8.43
CA LEU A 65 -3.76 7.84 -9.39
C LEU A 65 -2.59 6.85 -9.46
N SER A 66 -2.13 6.35 -8.32
CA SER A 66 -0.98 5.44 -8.21
C SER A 66 -1.18 4.09 -8.88
N ILE A 67 -2.39 3.76 -9.36
CA ILE A 67 -2.64 2.54 -10.14
C ILE A 67 -1.90 2.60 -11.50
N GLN A 68 -1.67 3.80 -12.03
CA GLN A 68 -0.99 3.99 -13.32
C GLN A 68 0.48 4.36 -13.09
N ASP A 69 1.39 3.62 -13.72
CA ASP A 69 2.84 3.83 -13.56
C ASP A 69 3.27 5.25 -13.96
N GLY A 70 2.73 5.80 -15.04
CA GLY A 70 3.03 7.18 -15.46
C GLY A 70 2.67 8.24 -14.41
N ASN A 71 1.60 8.03 -13.66
CA ASN A 71 1.25 8.91 -12.54
C ASN A 71 2.20 8.73 -11.35
N VAL A 72 2.68 7.52 -11.11
CA VAL A 72 3.69 7.22 -10.07
C VAL A 72 5.00 7.92 -10.41
N ASP A 73 5.45 7.84 -11.66
CA ASP A 73 6.66 8.52 -12.14
C ASP A 73 6.55 10.04 -11.92
N LEU A 74 5.42 10.64 -12.30
CA LEU A 74 5.18 12.07 -12.10
C LEU A 74 5.13 12.46 -10.61
N LEU A 75 4.50 11.65 -9.76
CA LEU A 75 4.47 11.86 -8.31
C LEU A 75 5.88 11.89 -7.71
N LEU A 76 6.72 10.92 -8.10
CA LEU A 76 8.09 10.78 -7.63
C LEU A 76 9.04 11.83 -8.25
N ALA A 77 8.71 12.34 -9.44
CA ALA A 77 9.42 13.45 -10.06
C ALA A 77 9.05 14.83 -9.46
N THR A 78 7.97 14.92 -8.66
CA THR A 78 7.51 16.21 -8.12
C THR A 78 8.41 16.66 -6.94
N PRO A 79 9.12 17.79 -7.05
CA PRO A 79 9.97 18.32 -5.98
C PRO A 79 9.16 18.97 -4.85
N PRO A 80 9.75 19.17 -3.65
CA PRO A 80 11.05 18.69 -3.19
C PRO A 80 10.99 17.26 -2.61
N PHE A 81 12.09 16.52 -2.68
CA PHE A 81 12.18 15.14 -2.14
C PHE A 81 11.84 15.04 -0.64
N SER A 82 12.18 16.06 0.15
CA SER A 82 11.83 16.12 1.58
C SER A 82 10.32 16.08 1.85
N ARG A 83 9.49 16.46 0.85
CA ARG A 83 8.04 16.31 0.93
C ARG A 83 7.62 14.86 0.73
N GLN A 84 8.32 14.11 -0.12
CA GLN A 84 8.07 12.69 -0.35
C GLN A 84 8.43 11.86 0.89
N GLU A 85 9.52 12.20 1.58
CA GLU A 85 9.85 11.56 2.87
C GLU A 85 8.71 11.74 3.89
N LYS A 86 8.18 12.97 4.01
CA LYS A 86 7.00 13.25 4.86
C LYS A 86 5.76 12.48 4.40
N LEU A 87 5.54 12.35 3.08
CA LEU A 87 4.46 11.55 2.53
C LEU A 87 4.59 10.09 2.99
N PHE A 88 5.76 9.48 2.88
CA PHE A 88 6.00 8.11 3.33
C PHE A 88 5.72 7.95 4.82
N THR A 89 6.18 8.89 5.66
CA THR A 89 5.87 8.90 7.09
C THR A 89 4.36 8.94 7.35
N VAL A 90 3.61 9.80 6.65
CA VAL A 90 2.15 9.91 6.82
C VAL A 90 1.44 8.63 6.35
N LEU A 91 1.84 8.06 5.22
CA LEU A 91 1.27 6.81 4.72
C LEU A 91 1.50 5.65 5.71
N LEU A 92 2.73 5.51 6.22
CA LEU A 92 3.04 4.49 7.24
C LEU A 92 2.25 4.69 8.54
N ARG A 93 1.97 5.95 8.92
CA ARG A 93 1.06 6.26 10.03
C ARG A 93 -0.36 5.75 9.74
N PHE A 94 -0.88 5.90 8.52
CA PHE A 94 -2.16 5.32 8.12
C PHE A 94 -2.14 3.79 8.14
N VAL A 95 -1.05 3.14 7.71
CA VAL A 95 -0.90 1.67 7.81
C VAL A 95 -1.02 1.19 9.27
N GLY A 96 -0.55 1.99 10.24
CA GLY A 96 -0.69 1.70 11.67
C GLY A 96 -2.10 1.90 12.24
N GLN A 97 -3.02 2.56 11.54
CA GLN A 97 -4.36 2.90 12.03
C GLN A 97 -5.37 1.75 11.81
N ARG A 98 -5.29 0.71 12.66
CA ARG A 98 -6.17 -0.47 12.58
C ARG A 98 -7.67 -0.16 12.61
N LYS A 99 -8.11 0.91 13.31
CA LYS A 99 -9.53 1.31 13.40
C LYS A 99 -10.09 1.89 12.10
N ALA A 100 -9.24 2.21 11.12
CA ALA A 100 -9.59 2.94 9.92
C ALA A 100 -9.23 2.12 8.67
N GLN A 101 -9.81 0.92 8.55
CA GLN A 101 -9.38 -0.11 7.60
C GLN A 101 -9.31 0.38 6.15
N VAL A 102 -10.30 1.14 5.68
CA VAL A 102 -10.32 1.68 4.30
C VAL A 102 -9.08 2.54 4.02
N TYR A 103 -8.75 3.48 4.92
CA TYR A 103 -7.58 4.35 4.74
C TYR A 103 -6.27 3.60 4.94
N ARG A 104 -6.28 2.57 5.79
CA ARG A 104 -5.16 1.65 5.98
C ARG A 104 -4.81 0.93 4.66
N GLU A 105 -5.81 0.38 3.99
CA GLU A 105 -5.65 -0.30 2.70
C GLU A 105 -5.20 0.66 1.59
N MET A 106 -5.80 1.86 1.52
CA MET A 106 -5.37 2.89 0.56
C MET A 106 -3.89 3.25 0.76
N ALA A 107 -3.44 3.41 2.00
CA ALA A 107 -2.05 3.73 2.30
C ALA A 107 -1.08 2.60 1.89
N VAL A 108 -1.47 1.34 2.13
CA VAL A 108 -0.70 0.16 1.65
C VAL A 108 -0.61 0.16 0.13
N ALA A 109 -1.71 0.43 -0.58
CA ALA A 109 -1.72 0.46 -2.03
C ALA A 109 -0.77 1.55 -2.57
N VAL A 110 -0.85 2.76 -2.05
CA VAL A 110 0.03 3.88 -2.44
C VAL A 110 1.51 3.54 -2.15
N LEU A 111 1.84 3.08 -0.94
CA LEU A 111 3.21 2.70 -0.59
C LEU A 111 3.77 1.60 -1.51
N SER A 112 2.94 0.60 -1.82
CA SER A 112 3.31 -0.49 -2.72
C SER A 112 3.63 0.01 -4.12
N HIS A 113 2.81 0.90 -4.68
CA HIS A 113 3.06 1.48 -6.01
C HIS A 113 4.31 2.36 -6.02
N LEU A 114 4.47 3.25 -5.01
CA LEU A 114 5.64 4.13 -4.92
C LEU A 114 6.96 3.35 -4.77
N ALA A 115 6.96 2.29 -3.93
CA ALA A 115 8.14 1.44 -3.78
C ALA A 115 8.47 0.65 -5.05
N GLN A 116 7.46 0.27 -5.85
CA GLN A 116 7.68 -0.43 -7.13
C GLN A 116 8.12 0.51 -8.26
N GLY A 117 7.75 1.80 -8.19
CA GLY A 117 8.05 2.78 -9.23
C GLY A 117 9.51 3.20 -9.29
N ASP A 118 10.18 3.37 -8.14
CA ASP A 118 11.56 3.85 -8.10
C ASP A 118 12.37 3.26 -6.92
N PRO A 119 13.61 2.78 -7.15
CA PRO A 119 14.48 2.26 -6.09
C PRO A 119 14.82 3.28 -5.00
N THR A 120 14.91 4.57 -5.33
CA THR A 120 15.16 5.64 -4.34
C THR A 120 13.95 5.82 -3.43
N ALA A 121 12.73 5.75 -3.99
CA ALA A 121 11.50 5.73 -3.20
C ALA A 121 11.44 4.47 -2.32
N ALA A 122 11.75 3.29 -2.86
CA ALA A 122 11.80 2.03 -2.11
C ALA A 122 12.80 2.10 -0.94
N ARG A 123 13.99 2.68 -1.17
CA ARG A 123 14.99 2.97 -0.14
C ARG A 123 14.42 3.90 0.93
N ALA A 124 13.88 5.04 0.50
CA ALA A 124 13.39 6.08 1.40
C ALA A 124 12.18 5.63 2.24
N ILE A 125 11.33 4.75 1.71
CA ILE A 125 10.24 4.12 2.46
C ILE A 125 10.79 3.14 3.48
N ALA A 126 11.74 2.28 3.12
CA ALA A 126 12.25 1.24 4.02
C ALA A 126 12.95 1.82 5.26
N VAL A 127 13.74 2.89 5.08
CA VAL A 127 14.47 3.56 6.18
C VAL A 127 13.57 4.40 7.10
N GLN A 128 12.28 4.55 6.79
CA GLN A 128 11.34 5.18 7.71
C GLN A 128 11.19 4.34 8.97
N LYS A 129 11.15 5.00 10.14
CA LYS A 129 11.00 4.33 11.42
C LYS A 129 9.75 3.43 11.45
N GLY A 130 9.96 2.13 11.63
CA GLY A 130 8.89 1.14 11.74
C GLY A 130 8.23 0.76 10.41
N SER A 131 8.82 1.12 9.26
CA SER A 131 8.26 0.87 7.93
C SER A 131 7.97 -0.61 7.67
N VAL A 132 9.03 -1.43 7.69
CA VAL A 132 8.94 -2.88 7.48
C VAL A 132 8.00 -3.51 8.52
N GLY A 133 8.15 -3.13 9.79
CA GLY A 133 7.30 -3.64 10.87
C GLY A 133 5.80 -3.33 10.70
N ASN A 134 5.44 -2.14 10.22
CA ASN A 134 4.04 -1.78 9.98
C ASN A 134 3.42 -2.58 8.84
N LEU A 135 4.18 -2.80 7.75
CA LEU A 135 3.72 -3.59 6.59
C LEU A 135 3.66 -5.08 6.92
N VAL A 136 4.63 -5.62 7.66
CA VAL A 136 4.58 -6.99 8.20
C VAL A 136 3.39 -7.15 9.14
N GLY A 137 3.16 -6.20 10.04
CA GLY A 137 1.99 -6.21 10.92
C GLY A 137 0.65 -6.15 10.16
N PHE A 138 0.60 -5.45 9.02
CA PHE A 138 -0.56 -5.48 8.13
C PHE A 138 -0.83 -6.88 7.57
N LEU A 139 0.21 -7.58 7.13
CA LEU A 139 0.11 -8.96 6.64
C LEU A 139 -0.31 -9.94 7.75
N GLU A 140 0.27 -9.83 8.94
CA GLU A 140 -0.07 -10.69 10.09
C GLU A 140 -1.51 -10.52 10.55
N ASP A 141 -1.97 -9.27 10.65
CA ASP A 141 -3.36 -8.97 10.96
C ASP A 141 -4.28 -9.63 9.91
N GLY A 142 -3.92 -9.54 8.63
CA GLY A 142 -4.69 -10.13 7.54
C GLY A 142 -4.71 -11.66 7.54
N VAL A 143 -3.57 -12.31 7.77
CA VAL A 143 -3.48 -13.77 7.90
C VAL A 143 -4.30 -14.25 9.09
N SER A 144 -4.17 -13.59 10.25
CA SER A 144 -4.90 -13.95 11.48
C SER A 144 -6.42 -13.85 11.28
N MET A 145 -6.90 -12.79 10.61
CA MET A 145 -8.32 -12.60 10.34
C MET A 145 -8.86 -13.59 9.30
N ALA A 146 -8.09 -13.87 8.24
CA ALA A 146 -8.47 -14.87 7.25
C ALA A 146 -8.56 -16.27 7.84
N GLN A 147 -7.63 -16.65 8.72
CA GLN A 147 -7.68 -17.91 9.45
C GLN A 147 -8.93 -18.00 10.36
N TYR A 148 -9.30 -16.90 11.01
CA TYR A 148 -10.51 -16.83 11.82
C TYR A 148 -11.79 -17.08 10.99
N GLN A 149 -11.88 -16.50 9.79
CA GLN A 149 -13.04 -16.71 8.90
C GLN A 149 -13.14 -18.13 8.35
N GLN A 150 -12.02 -18.83 8.19
CA GLN A 150 -11.99 -20.22 7.71
C GLN A 150 -12.40 -21.24 8.79
N ASN A 151 -12.50 -20.85 10.06
CA ASN A 151 -12.81 -21.75 11.17
C ASN A 151 -14.19 -21.46 11.80
N PRO A 152 -15.29 -22.08 11.31
CA PRO A 152 -16.66 -21.73 11.71
C PRO A 152 -16.98 -21.96 13.19
N HIS A 153 -16.23 -22.81 13.89
CA HIS A 153 -16.39 -23.01 15.34
C HIS A 153 -15.87 -21.84 16.18
N SER A 154 -14.92 -21.05 15.68
CA SER A 154 -14.39 -19.87 16.38
C SER A 154 -15.36 -18.69 16.38
N LEU A 155 -16.26 -18.61 15.38
CA LEU A 155 -17.30 -17.58 15.26
C LEU A 155 -18.45 -17.71 16.27
N LEU A 156 -18.58 -18.87 16.93
CA LEU A 156 -19.64 -19.13 17.91
C LEU A 156 -19.30 -18.65 19.33
N HIS A 157 -18.05 -18.27 19.61
CA HIS A 157 -17.61 -17.91 20.97
C HIS A 157 -17.24 -16.43 21.16
N MET A 158 -17.04 -15.68 20.09
CA MET A 158 -16.82 -14.24 20.12
C MET A 158 -17.74 -13.65 19.06
N GLY A 159 -18.58 -12.68 19.41
CA GLY A 159 -19.55 -12.05 18.52
C GLY A 159 -18.92 -11.34 17.31
N HIS A 160 -19.49 -10.21 16.87
CA HIS A 160 -19.03 -9.48 15.69
C HIS A 160 -17.50 -9.26 15.71
N PRO A 161 -16.76 -9.57 14.62
CA PRO A 161 -15.33 -9.30 14.56
C PRO A 161 -15.05 -7.84 14.89
N PRO A 162 -14.03 -7.53 15.72
CA PRO A 162 -13.74 -6.15 16.13
C PRO A 162 -13.20 -5.27 14.99
N LEU A 163 -12.79 -5.87 13.87
CA LEU A 163 -12.16 -5.20 12.72
C LEU A 163 -12.61 -5.87 11.42
N ASP A 164 -12.78 -5.06 10.37
CA ASP A 164 -12.97 -5.57 9.02
C ASP A 164 -11.66 -6.19 8.51
N PRO A 165 -11.67 -7.42 7.97
CA PRO A 165 -10.47 -8.08 7.48
C PRO A 165 -9.93 -7.36 6.24
N PRO A 166 -8.60 -7.21 6.09
CA PRO A 166 -8.03 -6.74 4.85
C PRO A 166 -8.33 -7.71 3.72
N SER A 167 -8.60 -7.18 2.52
CA SER A 167 -8.76 -8.05 1.36
C SER A 167 -7.45 -8.74 0.98
N ILE A 168 -7.55 -9.95 0.42
CA ILE A 168 -6.39 -10.72 -0.09
C ILE A 168 -5.57 -9.90 -1.09
N ASN A 169 -6.25 -9.12 -1.95
CA ASN A 169 -5.60 -8.21 -2.89
C ASN A 169 -4.72 -7.16 -2.20
N MET A 170 -5.16 -6.62 -1.07
CA MET A 170 -4.38 -5.64 -0.31
C MET A 170 -3.21 -6.28 0.42
N MET A 171 -3.36 -7.52 0.89
CA MET A 171 -2.22 -8.27 1.41
C MET A 171 -1.17 -8.56 0.33
N CYS A 172 -1.59 -8.95 -0.88
CA CYS A 172 -0.68 -9.11 -2.02
C CYS A 172 0.04 -7.79 -2.36
N ARG A 173 -0.63 -6.63 -2.25
CA ARG A 173 -0.01 -5.32 -2.44
C ARG A 173 1.02 -5.01 -1.36
N ALA A 174 0.74 -5.27 -0.09
CA ALA A 174 1.72 -5.13 0.99
C ALA A 174 2.96 -6.00 0.73
N ALA A 175 2.76 -7.27 0.35
CA ALA A 175 3.85 -8.18 0.00
C ALA A 175 4.68 -7.68 -1.19
N LYS A 176 4.06 -7.16 -2.25
CA LYS A 176 4.75 -6.54 -3.39
C LYS A 176 5.55 -5.29 -3.00
N GLY A 177 5.02 -4.47 -2.09
CA GLY A 177 5.74 -3.32 -1.54
C GLY A 177 6.97 -3.73 -0.73
N LEU A 178 6.82 -4.71 0.17
CA LEU A 178 7.92 -5.31 0.92
C LEU A 178 8.98 -5.91 0.00
N LEU A 179 8.56 -6.61 -1.05
CA LEU A 179 9.45 -7.15 -2.06
C LEU A 179 10.24 -6.05 -2.79
N ALA A 180 9.57 -4.98 -3.23
CA ALA A 180 10.23 -3.87 -3.91
C ALA A 180 11.28 -3.21 -3.02
N MET A 181 10.98 -3.02 -1.73
CA MET A 181 11.95 -2.54 -0.74
C MET A 181 13.10 -3.52 -0.52
N ALA A 182 12.84 -4.83 -0.43
CA ALA A 182 13.87 -5.85 -0.18
C ALA A 182 14.83 -6.04 -1.36
N LYS A 183 14.43 -5.70 -2.59
CA LYS A 183 15.29 -5.72 -3.78
C LYS A 183 16.39 -4.66 -3.76
N VAL A 184 16.26 -3.64 -2.91
CA VAL A 184 17.31 -2.63 -2.70
C VAL A 184 18.30 -3.19 -1.69
N GLU A 185 19.54 -3.42 -2.14
CA GLU A 185 20.60 -4.07 -1.35
C GLU A 185 20.84 -3.38 0.00
N GLU A 186 20.79 -2.05 0.02
CA GLU A 186 21.01 -1.25 1.22
C GLU A 186 19.90 -1.42 2.27
N ASN A 187 18.72 -1.93 1.88
CA ASN A 187 17.59 -2.13 2.80
C ASN A 187 17.68 -3.44 3.57
N LYS A 188 18.61 -4.36 3.26
CA LYS A 188 18.69 -5.68 3.91
C LYS A 188 18.72 -5.61 5.44
N THR A 189 19.41 -4.61 6.01
CA THR A 189 19.48 -4.38 7.46
C THR A 189 18.12 -4.07 8.09
N GLU A 190 17.23 -3.39 7.36
CA GLU A 190 15.88 -3.05 7.82
C GLU A 190 14.97 -4.27 7.93
N PHE A 191 15.30 -5.36 7.23
CA PHE A 191 14.52 -6.61 7.21
C PHE A 191 15.01 -7.66 8.22
N ALA A 192 16.22 -7.53 8.75
CA ALA A 192 16.86 -8.56 9.58
C ALA A 192 16.01 -8.98 10.80
N LEU A 193 15.31 -8.03 11.44
CA LEU A 193 14.46 -8.32 12.61
C LEU A 193 13.10 -8.95 12.26
N TYR A 194 12.75 -9.00 10.97
CA TYR A 194 11.44 -9.43 10.49
C TYR A 194 11.49 -10.73 9.69
N GLU A 195 12.68 -11.28 9.44
CA GLU A 195 12.88 -12.48 8.61
C GLU A 195 12.01 -13.67 9.06
N SER A 196 12.08 -14.04 10.34
CA SER A 196 11.26 -15.15 10.88
C SER A 196 9.76 -14.92 10.65
N ARG A 197 9.28 -13.69 10.86
CA ARG A 197 7.87 -13.33 10.71
C ARG A 197 7.44 -13.39 9.25
N LEU A 198 8.30 -12.94 8.33
CA LEU A 198 8.08 -13.03 6.90
C LEU A 198 8.05 -14.49 6.42
N LEU A 199 8.90 -15.35 6.98
CA LEU A 199 8.85 -16.79 6.73
C LEU A 199 7.53 -17.40 7.20
N ASP A 200 7.08 -17.09 8.42
CA ASP A 200 5.80 -17.57 8.96
C ASP A 200 4.60 -17.12 8.11
N ILE A 201 4.65 -15.91 7.57
CA ILE A 201 3.64 -15.38 6.65
C ILE A 201 3.70 -16.12 5.30
N SER A 202 4.89 -16.43 4.79
CA SER A 202 5.08 -17.08 3.48
C SER A 202 4.53 -18.51 3.42
N ILE A 203 4.54 -19.22 4.55
CA ILE A 203 3.98 -20.58 4.66
C ILE A 203 2.46 -20.58 4.85
N SER A 204 1.84 -19.41 5.03
CA SER A 204 0.39 -19.28 5.14
C SER A 204 -0.31 -19.61 3.82
N SER A 205 -1.26 -20.55 3.88
CA SER A 205 -2.05 -20.97 2.72
C SER A 205 -2.93 -19.85 2.14
N VAL A 206 -3.32 -18.88 2.98
CA VAL A 206 -4.17 -17.74 2.60
C VAL A 206 -3.48 -16.85 1.56
N LEU A 207 -2.23 -16.49 1.81
CA LEU A 207 -1.47 -15.62 0.90
C LEU A 207 -1.00 -16.38 -0.33
N SER A 208 -0.63 -17.65 -0.16
CA SER A 208 -0.22 -18.52 -1.26
C SER A 208 -1.31 -18.62 -2.33
N ALA A 209 -2.57 -18.89 -1.94
CA ALA A 209 -3.68 -18.97 -2.88
C ALA A 209 -4.03 -17.61 -3.54
N GLY A 210 -3.94 -16.51 -2.79
CA GLY A 210 -4.21 -15.17 -3.30
C GLY A 210 -3.19 -14.67 -4.32
N MET A 211 -1.92 -15.05 -4.14
CA MET A 211 -0.84 -14.67 -5.05
C MET A 211 -0.88 -15.45 -6.37
N GLU A 212 -1.26 -16.73 -6.33
CA GLU A 212 -1.48 -17.55 -7.53
C GLU A 212 -2.58 -16.96 -8.43
N GLN A 213 -3.70 -16.52 -7.84
CA GLN A 213 -4.80 -15.88 -8.57
C GLN A 213 -4.42 -14.52 -9.18
N LEU A 214 -3.50 -13.77 -8.57
CA LEU A 214 -3.07 -12.47 -9.07
C LEU A 214 -1.96 -12.57 -10.13
N GLY A 215 -1.13 -13.63 -10.09
CA GLY A 215 -0.11 -13.91 -11.09
C GLY A 215 -0.68 -14.28 -12.46
N ASP A 216 -1.90 -14.81 -12.51
CA ASP A 216 -2.58 -15.20 -13.76
C ASP A 216 -3.13 -13.99 -14.56
N ASN A 217 -3.21 -12.81 -13.93
CA ASN A 217 -3.69 -11.56 -14.56
C ASN A 217 -2.57 -10.61 -15.03
N THR A 218 -1.30 -10.98 -14.85
CA THR A 218 -0.19 -10.24 -15.45
C THR A 218 0.06 -10.74 -16.89
N PRO A 219 -0.01 -9.89 -17.93
CA PRO A 219 0.22 -10.32 -19.31
C PRO A 219 1.73 -10.51 -19.53
N THR A 220 2.31 -11.56 -18.98
CA THR A 220 3.66 -11.99 -19.34
C THR A 220 3.62 -12.68 -20.70
N ARG A 221 4.02 -11.93 -21.74
CA ARG A 221 4.49 -12.48 -23.00
C ARG A 221 5.62 -13.49 -22.73
N ARG A 222 5.32 -14.80 -22.80
CA ARG A 222 6.20 -15.87 -23.33
C ARG A 222 5.46 -17.22 -23.32
N PRO A 223 5.75 -18.12 -24.29
CA PRO A 223 5.01 -19.38 -24.44
C PRO A 223 5.44 -20.41 -23.38
N PRO A 224 4.60 -21.42 -23.08
CA PRO A 224 4.88 -22.39 -22.03
C PRO A 224 5.91 -23.44 -22.51
N SER A 225 6.95 -23.67 -21.72
CA SER A 225 7.72 -24.93 -21.73
C SER A 225 7.40 -25.74 -20.49
N PRO A 226 7.35 -27.08 -20.56
CA PRO A 226 6.70 -27.89 -19.54
C PRO A 226 7.62 -28.23 -18.36
N ARG A 227 7.00 -28.23 -17.17
CA ARG A 227 7.31 -29.03 -15.97
C ARG A 227 8.71 -28.87 -15.37
N GLY A 228 8.77 -28.01 -14.36
CA GLY A 228 9.51 -28.24 -13.14
C GLY A 228 8.66 -27.74 -11.98
N THR A 229 8.41 -28.58 -10.98
CA THR A 229 7.81 -28.18 -9.70
C THR A 229 8.77 -27.21 -9.01
N SER A 230 8.67 -25.93 -9.37
CA SER A 230 9.31 -24.84 -8.66
C SER A 230 8.40 -24.44 -7.51
N ALA A 231 8.95 -24.35 -6.31
CA ALA A 231 8.27 -23.71 -5.19
C ALA A 231 7.82 -22.31 -5.62
N PRO A 232 6.64 -21.82 -5.20
CA PRO A 232 6.17 -20.48 -5.56
C PRO A 232 7.28 -19.47 -5.27
N GLY A 233 7.58 -18.61 -6.25
CA GLY A 233 8.76 -17.74 -6.26
C GLY A 233 8.93 -16.84 -5.03
N PHE A 234 7.91 -16.73 -4.18
CA PHE A 234 7.96 -16.04 -2.89
C PHE A 234 8.89 -16.71 -1.86
N ILE A 235 9.00 -18.06 -1.86
CA ILE A 235 9.93 -18.77 -0.95
C ILE A 235 11.39 -18.51 -1.34
N GLN A 236 11.66 -18.26 -2.62
CA GLN A 236 12.99 -17.94 -3.13
C GLN A 236 13.38 -16.48 -2.87
N LEU A 237 12.42 -15.58 -2.68
CA LEU A 237 12.65 -14.14 -2.47
C LEU A 237 13.12 -13.78 -1.06
N TRP A 238 12.88 -14.66 -0.07
CA TRP A 238 13.30 -14.47 1.32
C TRP A 238 14.41 -15.42 1.75
N ARG A 239 14.95 -16.23 0.82
CA ARG A 239 16.19 -16.97 1.04
C ARG A 239 17.35 -16.05 0.70
N PHE A 240 17.84 -15.34 1.72
CA PHE A 240 19.16 -14.70 1.67
C PHE A 240 20.27 -15.76 1.63
#